data_AF-A0A7J5NZZ9-F1
#
_entry.id   AF-A0A7J5NZZ9-F1
#
_cell.length_a   1.000
_cell.length_b   1.000
_cell.length_c   1.000
_cell.angle_alpha   90.00
_cell.angle_beta   90.00
_cell.angle_gamma   90.00
#
_symmetry.space_group_name_H-M   'P 1'
#
loop_
_entity.id
_entity.type
_entity.pdbx_description
1 polymer ?
#
loop_
_entity_poly.entity_id
_entity_poly.type
_entity_poly.pdbx_seq_one_letter_code
_entity_poly.pdbx_strand_id
1 'polypeptide(L)'
;MSKKEILIKWKTVETITPDFPDGAIFIKEDTSIEFPLAIVAFPLGGHANGTKKQRERAKLIAAAPELLKACQEALKYVCVEEPAYDVLCNAIKKATE
;
A
#
# COMPACT_ATOMS: atom_id res chain seq x y z
N MET A 1 -17.35 -21.75 -3.92
CA MET A 1 -15.89 -21.78 -3.71
C MET A 1 -15.43 -20.37 -3.43
N SER A 2 -15.08 -20.06 -2.18
CA SER A 2 -14.52 -18.75 -1.81
C SER A 2 -13.22 -18.58 -2.60
N LYS A 3 -13.13 -17.56 -3.47
CA LYS A 3 -11.86 -17.14 -4.03
C LYS A 3 -10.96 -16.84 -2.82
N LYS A 4 -9.96 -17.69 -2.57
CA LYS A 4 -8.86 -17.29 -1.70
C LYS A 4 -8.20 -16.13 -2.44
N GLU A 5 -8.49 -14.91 -2.05
CA GLU A 5 -7.75 -13.75 -2.53
C GLU A 5 -6.30 -13.98 -2.10
N ILE A 6 -5.47 -14.37 -3.06
CA ILE A 6 -4.03 -14.35 -2.89
C ILE A 6 -3.69 -12.87 -2.83
N LEU A 7 -3.56 -12.32 -1.63
CA LEU A 7 -3.06 -10.96 -1.45
C LEU A 7 -1.64 -10.91 -2.00
N ILE A 8 -1.50 -10.34 -3.20
CA ILE A 8 -0.23 -10.14 -3.86
C ILE A 8 0.51 -9.03 -3.12
N LYS A 9 1.74 -9.33 -2.69
CA LYS A 9 2.62 -8.34 -2.06
C LYS A 9 2.98 -7.26 -3.06
N TRP A 10 3.00 -6.00 -2.64
CA TRP A 10 3.45 -4.89 -3.47
C TRP A 10 4.81 -4.39 -3.00
N LYS A 11 5.60 -3.84 -3.92
CA LYS A 11 6.90 -3.22 -3.65
C LYS A 11 7.02 -1.86 -4.31
N THR A 12 7.83 -1.01 -3.70
CA THR A 12 8.20 0.31 -4.24
C THR A 12 9.57 0.25 -4.91
N VAL A 13 9.69 0.84 -6.10
CA VAL A 13 10.97 1.04 -6.79
C VAL A 13 11.11 2.51 -7.17
N GLU A 14 12.13 3.18 -6.64
CA GLU A 14 12.47 4.54 -7.08
C GLU A 14 13.21 4.47 -8.43
N THR A 15 12.82 5.33 -9.37
CA THR A 15 13.42 5.41 -10.70
C THR A 15 13.40 6.85 -11.23
N ILE A 16 14.19 7.10 -12.26
CA ILE A 16 14.23 8.35 -13.01
C ILE A 16 13.99 7.99 -14.48
N THR A 17 13.05 8.67 -15.13
CA THR A 17 12.69 8.42 -16.53
C THR A 17 12.51 9.76 -17.24
N PRO A 18 12.53 9.81 -18.59
CA PRO A 18 12.27 11.06 -19.31
C PRO A 18 10.96 11.75 -18.92
N ASP A 19 9.92 10.98 -18.60
CA ASP A 19 8.61 11.51 -18.17
C ASP A 19 8.62 11.99 -16.70
N PHE A 20 9.58 11.51 -15.91
CA PHE A 20 9.76 11.84 -14.49
C PHE A 20 11.22 12.23 -14.23
N PRO A 21 11.67 13.41 -14.71
CA PRO A 21 13.07 13.82 -14.61
C PRO A 21 13.51 14.09 -13.17
N ASP A 22 12.58 14.52 -12.32
CA ASP A 22 12.81 14.70 -10.87
C ASP A 22 12.77 13.37 -10.10
N GLY A 23 12.36 12.27 -10.76
CA GLY A 23 12.19 10.93 -10.20
C GLY A 23 10.75 10.57 -9.87
N ALA A 24 10.48 9.27 -9.79
CA ALA A 24 9.19 8.71 -9.40
C ALA A 24 9.36 7.38 -8.66
N ILE A 25 8.33 7.01 -7.91
CA ILE A 25 8.24 5.72 -7.22
C ILE A 25 7.18 4.89 -7.93
N PHE A 26 7.61 3.76 -8.48
CA PHE A 26 6.73 2.77 -9.06
C PHE A 26 6.32 1.80 -7.98
N ILE A 27 5.01 1.65 -7.79
CA ILE A 27 4.43 0.61 -6.96
C ILE A 27 4.04 -0.51 -7.90
N LYS A 28 4.63 -1.69 -7.71
CA LYS A 28 4.39 -2.86 -8.55
C LYS A 28 4.15 -4.10 -7.70
N GLU A 29 3.52 -5.10 -8.30
CA GLU A 29 3.44 -6.42 -7.70
C GLU A 29 4.85 -6.99 -7.48
N ASP A 30 5.05 -7.66 -6.35
CA ASP A 30 6.29 -8.38 -6.05
C ASP A 30 6.28 -9.77 -6.69
N THR A 31 6.18 -9.78 -8.01
CA THR A 31 6.21 -10.99 -8.83
C THR A 31 7.32 -10.88 -9.89
N SER A 32 7.54 -11.95 -10.64
CA SER A 32 8.49 -11.96 -11.76
C SER A 32 8.03 -11.13 -12.96
N ILE A 33 6.77 -10.69 -12.97
CA ILE A 33 6.20 -9.85 -14.03
C ILE A 33 6.27 -8.40 -13.57
N GLU A 34 6.95 -7.55 -14.33
CA GLU A 34 7.03 -6.12 -14.02
C GLU A 34 5.74 -5.39 -14.45
N PHE A 35 4.71 -5.49 -13.62
CA PHE A 35 3.46 -4.76 -13.82
C PHE A 35 3.31 -3.60 -12.81
N PRO A 36 3.40 -2.33 -13.24
CA PRO A 36 3.19 -1.19 -12.35
C PRO A 36 1.71 -1.01 -12.05
N LEU A 37 1.38 -0.95 -10.76
CA LEU A 37 0.03 -0.70 -10.25
C LEU A 37 -0.23 0.80 -10.08
N ALA A 38 0.78 1.55 -9.66
CA ALA A 38 0.69 2.99 -9.46
C ALA A 38 2.07 3.64 -9.60
N ILE A 39 2.06 4.95 -9.88
CA ILE A 39 3.27 5.78 -9.95
C ILE A 39 3.07 6.99 -9.03
N VAL A 40 4.07 7.27 -8.20
CA VAL A 40 4.12 8.46 -7.34
C VAL A 40 5.26 9.34 -7.83
N ALA A 41 4.94 10.38 -8.61
CA ALA A 41 5.92 11.27 -9.23
C ALA A 41 6.38 12.37 -8.28
N PHE A 42 7.70 12.54 -8.12
CA PHE A 42 8.27 13.58 -7.25
C PHE A 42 7.84 14.99 -7.67
N PRO A 43 7.74 15.94 -6.72
CA PRO A 43 7.38 17.31 -7.04
C PRO A 43 8.35 17.90 -8.05
N LEU A 44 7.82 18.70 -8.98
CA LEU A 44 8.63 19.41 -9.97
C LEU A 44 9.75 20.21 -9.28
N GLY A 45 10.98 20.04 -9.76
CA GLY A 45 12.17 20.66 -9.17
C GLY A 45 12.68 19.98 -7.89
N GLY A 46 12.18 18.80 -7.54
CA GLY A 46 12.75 17.94 -6.50
C GLY A 46 12.64 18.49 -5.08
N HIS A 47 11.57 19.21 -4.75
CA HIS A 47 11.41 19.84 -3.43
C HIS A 47 11.56 18.83 -2.28
N ALA A 48 12.62 18.97 -1.47
CA ALA A 48 13.08 17.95 -0.52
C ALA A 48 11.99 17.42 0.42
N ASN A 49 11.18 18.31 1.01
CA ASN A 49 10.10 17.90 1.91
C ASN A 49 8.94 17.22 1.17
N GLY A 50 8.69 17.62 -0.08
CA GLY A 50 7.65 17.00 -0.91
C GLY A 50 8.06 15.60 -1.33
N THR A 51 9.30 15.43 -1.78
CA THR A 51 9.92 14.13 -2.11
C THR A 51 9.89 13.19 -0.90
N LYS A 52 10.26 13.67 0.29
CA LYS A 52 10.18 12.89 1.54
C LYS A 52 8.76 12.38 1.81
N LYS A 53 7.77 13.28 1.78
CA LYS A 53 6.35 12.92 2.01
C LYS A 53 5.87 11.89 0.98
N GLN A 54 6.24 12.05 -0.29
CA GLN A 54 5.84 11.10 -1.32
C GLN A 54 6.46 9.71 -1.13
N ARG A 55 7.74 9.62 -0.71
CA ARG A 55 8.35 8.35 -0.31
C ARG A 55 7.59 7.65 0.81
N GLU A 56 7.27 8.40 1.86
CA GLU A 56 6.52 7.86 3.00
C GLU A 56 5.13 7.36 2.57
N ARG A 57 4.42 8.14 1.75
CA ARG A 57 3.11 7.74 1.22
C ARG A 57 3.18 6.53 0.30
N ALA A 58 4.16 6.45 -0.59
CA ALA A 58 4.33 5.31 -1.50
C ALA A 58 4.59 4.01 -0.72
N LYS A 59 5.41 4.06 0.34
CA LYS A 59 5.64 2.92 1.24
C LYS A 59 4.35 2.46 1.93
N LEU A 60 3.54 3.40 2.42
CA LEU A 60 2.25 3.08 3.03
C LEU A 60 1.29 2.42 2.04
N ILE A 61 1.21 2.92 0.81
CA ILE A 61 0.36 2.33 -0.25
C ILE A 61 0.84 0.91 -0.58
N ALA A 62 2.14 0.70 -0.76
CA ALA A 62 2.68 -0.63 -1.03
C ALA A 62 2.45 -1.62 0.13
N ALA A 63 2.40 -1.14 1.38
CA ALA A 63 2.12 -1.98 2.54
C ALA A 63 0.62 -2.22 2.78
N ALA A 64 -0.28 -1.51 2.10
CA ALA A 64 -1.72 -1.58 2.34
C ALA A 64 -2.32 -3.01 2.23
N PRO A 65 -1.92 -3.86 1.24
CA PRO A 65 -2.37 -5.24 1.19
C PRO A 65 -1.97 -6.04 2.45
N GLU A 66 -0.70 -5.97 2.84
CA GLU A 66 -0.19 -6.68 4.02
C GLU A 66 -0.86 -6.18 5.31
N LEU A 67 -1.13 -4.87 5.39
CA LEU A 67 -1.84 -4.26 6.51
C LEU A 67 -3.29 -4.75 6.61
N LEU A 68 -4.01 -4.82 5.50
CA LEU A 68 -5.38 -5.36 5.45
C LEU A 68 -5.39 -6.82 5.92
N LYS A 69 -4.44 -7.63 5.45
CA LYS A 69 -4.30 -9.03 5.88
C LYS A 69 -4.04 -9.12 7.40
N ALA A 70 -3.16 -8.28 7.92
CA ALA A 70 -2.88 -8.23 9.36
C ALA A 70 -4.14 -7.87 10.18
N CYS A 71 -4.95 -6.91 9.71
CA CYS A 71 -6.22 -6.58 10.35
C CYS A 71 -7.20 -7.76 10.34
N GLN A 72 -7.32 -8.47 9.22
CA GLN A 72 -8.18 -9.66 9.09
C GLN A 72 -7.70 -10.80 10.01
N GLU A 73 -6.39 -10.99 10.14
CA GLU A 73 -5.82 -12.01 11.04
C GLU A 73 -6.02 -11.63 12.51
N ALA A 74 -5.88 -10.35 12.86
CA ALA A 74 -6.07 -9.85 14.22
C ALA A 74 -7.49 -10.11 14.76
N LEU A 75 -8.53 -10.04 13.91
CA LEU A 75 -9.91 -10.33 14.31
C LEU A 75 -10.10 -11.74 14.90
N LYS A 76 -9.23 -12.71 14.60
CA LYS A 76 -9.31 -14.07 15.17
C LYS A 76 -8.97 -14.12 16.66
N TYR A 77 -8.29 -13.08 17.16
CA TYR A 77 -7.76 -13.02 18.52
C TYR A 77 -8.47 -11.95 19.37
N VAL A 78 -9.45 -11.25 18.82
CA VAL A 78 -10.18 -10.16 19.48
C VAL A 78 -11.64 -10.54 19.63
N CYS A 79 -12.18 -10.41 20.85
CA CYS A 79 -13.58 -10.70 21.15
C CYS A 79 -14.50 -9.52 20.76
N VAL A 80 -15.77 -9.79 20.52
CA VAL A 80 -16.75 -8.79 20.05
C VAL A 80 -16.97 -7.67 21.08
N GLU A 81 -16.77 -7.98 22.36
CA GLU A 81 -16.89 -7.02 23.47
C GLU A 81 -15.71 -6.05 23.57
N GLU A 82 -14.59 -6.34 22.89
CA GLU A 82 -13.41 -5.47 22.93
C GLU A 82 -13.56 -4.29 21.96
N PRO A 83 -13.23 -3.05 22.37
CA PRO A 83 -13.28 -1.87 21.49
C PRO A 83 -12.46 -2.02 20.20
N ALA A 84 -11.42 -2.85 20.24
CA ALA A 84 -10.59 -3.15 19.08
C ALA A 84 -11.35 -3.90 17.98
N TYR A 85 -12.40 -4.66 18.31
CA TYR A 85 -13.20 -5.41 17.35
C TYR A 85 -13.91 -4.49 16.36
N ASP A 86 -14.61 -3.47 16.86
CA ASP A 86 -15.32 -2.50 16.03
C ASP A 86 -14.35 -1.67 15.17
N VAL A 87 -13.19 -1.31 15.72
CA VAL A 87 -12.15 -0.58 14.99
C VAL A 87 -11.62 -1.42 13.82
N LEU A 88 -11.31 -2.69 14.06
CA LEU A 88 -10.82 -3.61 13.03
C LEU A 88 -11.88 -3.88 11.95
N CYS A 89 -13.14 -4.13 12.35
CA CYS A 89 -14.25 -4.33 11.43
C CYS A 89 -14.46 -3.10 10.53
N ASN A 90 -14.48 -1.91 11.12
CA ASN A 90 -14.62 -0.66 10.36
C ASN A 90 -13.44 -0.41 9.42
N ALA A 91 -12.21 -0.73 9.85
CA ALA A 91 -11.02 -0.60 9.01
C ALA A 91 -11.07 -1.53 7.79
N ILE A 92 -11.45 -2.81 8.00
CA ILE A 92 -11.58 -3.80 6.93
C ILE A 92 -12.71 -3.42 5.98
N LYS A 93 -13.86 -2.98 6.51
CA LYS A 93 -15.01 -2.53 5.71
C LYS A 93 -14.60 -1.38 4.78
N LYS A 94 -13.95 -0.34 5.32
CA LYS A 94 -13.44 0.80 4.53
C LYS A 94 -12.39 0.43 3.49
N ALA A 95 -11.69 -0.69 3.66
CA ALA A 95 -10.67 -1.15 2.72
C ALA A 95 -11.25 -2.03 1.59
N THR A 96 -12.50 -2.51 1.74
CA THR A 96 -13.13 -3.48 0.83
C THR A 96 -14.37 -2.94 0.12
N GLU A 97 -14.99 -1.88 0.64
CA GLU A 97 -16.06 -1.09 -0.02
C GLU A 97 -15.49 0.11 -0.80
#